data_AF-A0A958H0R7-F1
#
_entry.id   AF-A0A958H0R7-F1
#
_cell.length_a   1.000
_cell.length_b   1.000
_cell.length_c   1.000
_cell.angle_alpha   90.00
_cell.angle_beta   90.00
_cell.angle_gamma   90.00
#
_symmetry.space_group_name_H-M   'P 1'
#
loop_
_entity.id
_entity.type
_entity.pdbx_description
1 polymer ?
#
loop_
_entity_poly.entity_id
_entity_poly.type
_entity_poly.pdbx_seq_one_letter_code
_entity_poly.pdbx_strand_id
1 'polypeptide(L)'
;MAKINAELEQQIRSMPDQLFNLIVRTYGDAAPHLEWCREVDVAIKQQFRLSPALAVTCSGAAAVLLLEQEWVKSIELDQTVRTM
;
A
#
# COMPACT_ATOMS: atom_id res chain seq x y z
N MET A 1 12.66 11.76 -0.63
CA MET A 1 11.27 11.73 -1.14
C MET A 1 10.44 10.95 -0.14
N ALA A 2 9.32 11.48 0.33
CA ALA A 2 8.44 10.74 1.23
C ALA A 2 7.77 9.60 0.45
N LYS A 3 7.69 8.40 1.04
CA LYS A 3 7.00 7.24 0.45
C LYS A 3 5.49 7.47 0.35
N ILE A 4 4.95 8.46 1.05
CA ILE A 4 3.52 8.73 1.16
C ILE A 4 3.32 10.24 1.29
N ASN A 5 2.16 10.74 0.86
CA ASN A 5 1.83 12.15 1.11
C ASN A 5 1.46 12.37 2.59
N ALA A 6 1.66 13.58 3.10
CA ALA A 6 1.49 13.86 4.53
C ALA A 6 0.03 13.68 5.01
N GLU A 7 -0.94 13.99 4.15
CA GLU A 7 -2.37 13.87 4.49
C GLU A 7 -2.79 12.40 4.66
N LEU A 8 -2.40 11.52 3.73
CA LEU A 8 -2.69 10.09 3.81
C LEU A 8 -1.92 9.44 4.96
N GLU A 9 -0.67 9.85 5.20
CA GLU A 9 0.08 9.37 6.36
C GLU A 9 -0.63 9.72 7.67
N GLN A 10 -1.10 10.97 7.81
CA GLN A 10 -1.84 11.39 8.99
C GLN A 10 -3.14 10.59 9.16
N GLN A 11 -3.88 10.35 8.07
CA GLN A 11 -5.12 9.56 8.11
C GLN A 11 -4.85 8.12 8.56
N ILE A 12 -3.86 7.46 7.95
CA ILE A 12 -3.47 6.08 8.28
C ILE A 12 -3.07 5.96 9.75
N ARG A 13 -2.26 6.90 10.25
CA ARG A 13 -1.81 6.89 11.65
C ARG A 13 -2.94 7.21 12.64
N SER A 14 -3.91 8.03 12.24
CA SER A 14 -5.04 8.42 13.09
C SER A 14 -6.14 7.35 13.17
N MET A 15 -6.20 6.44 12.19
CA MET A 15 -7.27 5.45 12.06
C MET A 15 -6.68 4.04 11.87
N PRO A 16 -6.02 3.48 12.90
CA PRO A 16 -5.27 2.22 12.79
C PRO A 16 -6.14 1.01 12.42
N ASP A 17 -7.40 0.99 12.85
CA ASP A 17 -8.34 -0.10 12.58
C ASP A 17 -9.17 0.08 11.29
N GLN A 18 -9.09 1.26 10.66
CA GLN A 18 -9.81 1.51 9.41
C GLN A 18 -9.13 0.79 8.25
N LEU A 19 -9.95 0.18 7.38
CA LEU A 19 -9.46 -0.40 6.13
C LEU A 19 -9.26 0.68 5.06
N PHE A 20 -8.11 0.62 4.40
CA PHE A 20 -7.74 1.48 3.27
C PHE A 20 -7.53 0.61 2.03
N ASN A 21 -7.94 1.14 0.87
CA ASN A 21 -7.52 0.60 -0.42
C ASN A 21 -6.31 1.40 -0.89
N LEU A 22 -5.20 0.71 -1.13
CA LEU A 22 -3.91 1.34 -1.40
C LEU A 22 -3.27 0.74 -2.65
N ILE A 23 -2.53 1.59 -3.37
CA ILE A 23 -1.58 1.18 -4.40
C ILE A 23 -0.18 1.32 -3.81
N VAL A 24 0.51 0.20 -3.66
CA VAL A 24 1.89 0.13 -3.17
C VAL A 24 2.81 -0.02 -4.37
N ARG A 25 3.61 1.00 -4.66
CA ARG A 25 4.68 0.92 -5.66
C ARG A 25 5.95 0.39 -5.02
N THR A 26 6.66 -0.45 -5.75
CA THR A 26 7.86 -1.14 -5.28
C THR A 26 9.09 -0.74 -6.10
N TYR A 27 10.29 -0.86 -5.53
CA TYR A 27 11.53 -0.59 -6.26
C TYR A 27 11.89 -1.67 -7.30
N GLY A 28 11.26 -2.84 -7.20
CA GLY A 28 11.44 -3.98 -8.10
C GLY A 28 10.20 -4.86 -8.11
N ASP A 29 10.37 -6.14 -8.47
CA ASP A 29 9.27 -7.10 -8.44
C ASP A 29 8.69 -7.25 -7.02
N ALA A 30 7.36 -7.29 -6.94
CA ALA A 30 6.63 -7.42 -5.69
C ALA A 30 6.37 -8.88 -5.31
N ALA A 31 6.58 -9.83 -6.23
CA ALA A 31 6.33 -11.26 -5.99
C ALA A 31 7.03 -11.82 -4.73
N PRO A 32 8.30 -11.46 -4.42
CA PRO A 32 8.98 -11.96 -3.23
C PRO A 32 8.34 -11.50 -1.91
N HIS A 33 7.54 -10.44 -1.93
CA HIS A 33 6.99 -9.80 -0.73
C HIS A 33 5.52 -10.17 -0.47
N LEU A 34 4.92 -11.00 -1.34
CA LEU A 34 3.50 -11.35 -1.23
C LEU A 34 3.18 -12.18 0.02
N GLU A 35 4.10 -13.05 0.45
CA GLU A 35 3.91 -13.84 1.68
C GLU A 35 3.95 -12.93 2.91
N TRP A 36 4.96 -12.06 3.01
CA TRP A 36 5.06 -11.08 4.08
C TRP A 36 3.79 -10.22 4.19
N CYS A 37 3.26 -9.74 3.05
CA CYS A 37 1.99 -8.99 3.04
C CYS A 37 0.84 -9.78 3.67
N ARG A 38 0.72 -11.08 3.39
CA ARG A 38 -0.33 -11.92 3.99
C ARG A 38 -0.12 -12.12 5.49
N GLU A 39 1.12 -12.26 5.93
CA GLU A 39 1.46 -12.42 7.36
C GLU A 39 1.09 -11.18 8.19
N VAL A 40 1.13 -9.98 7.58
CA VAL A 40 0.77 -8.72 8.24
C VAL A 40 -0.65 -8.24 7.93
N ASP A 41 -1.55 -9.15 7.52
CA ASP A 41 -2.96 -8.86 7.24
C ASP A 41 -3.16 -7.79 6.12
N VAL A 42 -2.29 -7.82 5.11
CA VAL A 42 -2.43 -7.05 3.88
C VAL A 42 -3.04 -7.94 2.81
N ALA A 43 -4.32 -7.69 2.50
CA ALA A 43 -5.04 -8.40 1.45
C ALA A 43 -4.62 -7.89 0.07
N ILE A 44 -3.91 -8.71 -0.70
CA ILE A 44 -3.51 -8.38 -2.07
C ILE A 44 -4.71 -8.55 -3.01
N LYS A 45 -5.20 -7.44 -3.57
CA LYS A 45 -6.24 -7.45 -4.59
C LYS A 45 -5.70 -7.77 -5.97
N GLN A 46 -4.55 -7.18 -6.31
CA GLN A 46 -3.95 -7.34 -7.62
C GLN A 46 -2.44 -7.08 -7.58
N GLN A 47 -1.67 -7.93 -8.26
CA GLN A 47 -0.30 -7.62 -8.63
C GLN A 47 -0.30 -7.07 -10.07
N PHE A 48 0.26 -5.88 -10.26
CA PHE A 48 0.35 -5.29 -11.59
C PHE A 48 1.47 -5.98 -12.39
N ARG A 49 1.19 -6.34 -13.65
CA ARG A 49 2.16 -7.00 -14.54
C ARG A 49 3.01 -6.02 -15.33
N LEU A 50 2.50 -4.80 -15.56
CA LEU A 50 3.14 -3.78 -16.39
C LEU A 50 3.90 -2.73 -15.57
N SER A 51 3.72 -2.73 -14.25
CA SER A 51 4.40 -1.82 -13.33
C SER A 51 4.73 -2.56 -12.03
N PRO A 52 5.84 -2.19 -11.36
CA PRO A 52 6.21 -2.74 -10.06
C PRO A 52 5.30 -2.15 -8.98
N ALA A 53 4.11 -2.73 -8.84
CA ALA A 53 3.10 -2.27 -7.89
C ALA A 53 2.11 -3.37 -7.49
N LEU A 54 1.47 -3.18 -6.34
CA LEU A 54 0.38 -3.98 -5.79
C LEU A 54 -0.81 -3.09 -5.49
N ALA A 55 -2.02 -3.54 -5.83
CA ALA A 55 -3.25 -3.03 -5.23
C ALA A 55 -3.58 -3.90 -4.01
N VAL A 56 -3.78 -3.27 -2.86
CA VAL A 56 -4.01 -3.95 -1.60
C VAL A 56 -5.16 -3.31 -0.81
N THR A 57 -5.73 -4.09 0.10
CA THR A 57 -6.58 -3.60 1.18
C THR A 57 -5.96 -4.00 2.50
N CYS A 58 -5.76 -3.05 3.40
CA CYS A 58 -5.21 -3.33 4.72
C CYS A 58 -5.68 -2.29 5.75
N SER A 59 -5.49 -2.60 7.04
CA SER A 59 -5.74 -1.66 8.12
C SER A 59 -4.72 -0.52 8.13
N GLY A 60 -5.04 0.60 8.79
CA GLY A 60 -4.08 1.67 9.01
C GLY A 60 -2.79 1.18 9.69
N ALA A 61 -2.91 0.27 10.67
CA ALA A 61 -1.76 -0.32 11.35
C ALA A 61 -0.86 -1.12 10.37
N ALA A 62 -1.44 -1.96 9.52
CA ALA A 62 -0.69 -2.71 8.50
C ALA A 62 -0.09 -1.77 7.43
N ALA A 63 -0.78 -0.68 7.09
CA ALA A 63 -0.24 0.32 6.17
C ALA A 63 0.99 1.06 6.75
N VAL A 64 1.06 1.28 8.07
CA VAL A 64 2.27 1.79 8.72
C VAL A 64 3.43 0.81 8.56
N LEU A 65 3.20 -0.49 8.77
CA LEU A 65 4.24 -1.52 8.58
C LEU A 65 4.77 -1.55 7.14
N LEU A 66 3.91 -1.32 6.14
CA LEU A 66 4.30 -1.18 4.74
C LEU A 66 5.23 0.02 4.50
N LEU A 67 5.01 1.16 5.19
CA LEU A 67 5.87 2.34 5.04
C LEU A 67 7.31 2.09 5.49
N GLU A 68 7.49 1.21 6.48
CA GLU A 68 8.80 0.85 7.03
C GLU A 68 9.59 -0.09 6.10
N GLN A 69 8.92 -0.74 5.14
CA GLN A 69 9.58 -1.69 4.24
C GLN A 69 10.48 -1.03 3.20
N GLU A 70 11.73 -1.48 3.07
CA GLU A 70 12.70 -0.93 2.13
C GLU A 70 12.35 -1.18 0.66
N TRP A 71 11.61 -2.26 0.38
CA TRP A 71 11.15 -2.59 -0.97
C TRP A 71 10.00 -1.68 -1.46
N VAL A 72 9.35 -0.95 -0.54
CA VAL A 72 8.28 0.00 -0.84
C VAL A 72 8.86 1.33 -1.28
N LYS A 73 8.54 1.72 -2.52
CA LYS A 73 8.90 2.99 -3.13
C LYS A 73 7.90 4.10 -2.79
N SER A 74 6.61 3.81 -2.91
CA SER A 74 5.57 4.75 -2.52
C SER A 74 4.23 4.06 -2.25
N ILE A 75 3.36 4.71 -1.48
CA ILE A 75 2.00 4.29 -1.18
C ILE A 75 1.04 5.42 -1.54
N GLU A 76 0.00 5.07 -2.30
CA GLU A 76 -1.03 5.98 -2.79
C GLU A 76 -2.41 5.41 -2.44
N LEU A 77 -3.42 6.27 -2.24
CA LEU A 77 -4.79 5.81 -2.04
C LEU A 77 -5.34 5.30 -3.38
N ASP A 78 -5.95 4.11 -3.39
CA ASP A 78 -6.63 3.56 -4.56
C ASP A 78 -8.00 4.22 -4.70
N GLN A 79 -8.02 5.37 -5.38
CA GLN A 79 -9.21 6.17 -5.60
C GLN A 79 -9.95 5.78 -6.87
N THR A 80 -11.28 5.77 -6.81
CA THR A 80 -12.11 5.63 -8.00
C THR A 80 -11.88 6.81 -8.94
N VAL A 81 -11.37 6.52 -10.14
CA VAL A 81 -11.25 7.51 -11.21
C VAL A 81 -12.64 7.74 -11.80
N ARG A 82 -13.08 9.00 -11.82
CA ARG A 82 -14.28 9.42 -12.56
C ARG A 82 -13.84 10.01 -13.89
N THR A 83 -14.19 9.35 -14.99
CA THR A 83 -14.07 9.90 -16.34
C THR A 83 -15.35 10.65 -16.69
N MET A 84 -15.23 11.88 -17.22
CA MET A 84 -16.36 12.61 -17.80
C MET A 84 -16.69 12.10 -19.20
#